data_AF-T1C131-F1
#
_entry.id   AF-T1C131-F1
#
_cell.length_a   1.000
_cell.length_b   1.000
_cell.length_c   1.000
_cell.angle_alpha   90.00
_cell.angle_beta   90.00
_cell.angle_gamma   90.00
#
_symmetry.space_group_name_H-M   'P 1'
#
loop_
_entity.id
_entity.type
_entity.pdbx_description
1 polymer ?
#
loop_
_entity_poly.entity_id
_entity_poly.type
_entity_poly.pdbx_seq_one_letter_code
_entity_poly.pdbx_strand_id
1 'polypeptide(L)'
;MPNAHDPHAATDDRLVVAISSRALFDLGDSHALFERDGLEAYRQFQIAHEDEVLAPGVAFPLVQKLLRLNARAPSAPRVEVILLSRNSGDTGLRIFNSIQHYGMEIVRAAFTSGAPTASYVRPFGADLFLSAHAEDVARALRAGVAAATILPSAAAQENSQQLRIAFDGDAVLFGEEGERISSEQGLEAFHQHERERQMEPLEGGRSAVSWPRCSACRRRFRPRIRHCASPWSRRARRRRTSA
;
A
#
# COMPACT_ATOMS: atom_id res chain seq x y z
N MET A 1 15.63 -4.52 30.41
CA MET A 1 14.95 -5.02 29.20
C MET A 1 13.57 -4.37 29.14
N PRO A 2 13.33 -3.37 28.29
CA PRO A 2 12.03 -2.73 28.23
C PRO A 2 11.00 -3.66 27.58
N ASN A 3 9.80 -3.63 28.13
CA ASN A 3 8.73 -4.62 27.98
C ASN A 3 7.98 -4.43 26.65
N ALA A 4 7.70 -5.50 25.90
CA ALA A 4 6.97 -5.46 24.62
C ALA A 4 5.46 -5.13 24.76
N HIS A 5 5.01 -4.80 25.97
CA HIS A 5 3.65 -4.40 26.30
C HIS A 5 3.66 -3.11 27.13
N ASP A 6 4.17 -2.02 26.54
CA ASP A 6 3.90 -0.69 27.07
C ASP A 6 2.58 -0.15 26.48
N PRO A 7 1.52 0.00 27.31
CA PRO A 7 0.25 0.62 26.88
C PRO A 7 0.38 2.13 26.64
N HIS A 8 1.56 2.75 26.87
CA HIS A 8 1.88 4.12 26.46
C HIS A 8 2.29 4.28 24.98
N ALA A 9 2.25 3.23 24.15
CA ALA A 9 2.39 3.37 22.69
C ALA A 9 1.19 4.07 22.00
N ALA A 10 0.41 4.85 22.75
CA ALA A 10 -0.65 5.70 22.24
C ALA A 10 -0.07 7.09 21.91
N THR A 11 -0.06 7.42 20.61
CA THR A 11 -0.30 8.76 19.99
C THR A 11 0.42 8.94 18.64
N ASP A 12 0.93 7.89 17.99
CA ASP A 12 1.36 8.04 16.59
C ASP A 12 0.20 7.79 15.65
N ASP A 13 -0.34 8.90 15.19
CA ASP A 13 -1.54 9.00 14.40
C ASP A 13 -1.21 8.98 12.88
N ARG A 14 0.00 8.55 12.52
CA ARG A 14 0.47 8.45 11.13
C ARG A 14 0.04 7.15 10.47
N LEU A 15 -0.26 7.23 9.18
CA LEU A 15 -0.33 6.06 8.32
C LEU A 15 1.10 5.69 7.92
N VAL A 16 1.60 4.55 8.40
CA VAL A 16 2.95 4.08 8.08
C VAL A 16 2.87 3.11 6.90
N VAL A 17 3.43 3.51 5.76
CA VAL A 17 3.44 2.72 4.51
C VAL A 17 4.83 2.17 4.26
N ALA A 18 4.98 0.85 4.31
CA ALA A 18 6.20 0.16 3.92
C ALA A 18 6.23 -0.09 2.41
N ILE A 19 7.33 0.24 1.75
CA ILE A 19 7.48 0.12 0.30
C ILE A 19 8.77 -0.62 -0.03
N SER A 20 8.69 -1.60 -0.94
CA SER A 20 9.88 -2.32 -1.40
C SER A 20 10.75 -1.44 -2.31
N SER A 21 12.08 -1.59 -2.24
CA SER A 21 12.98 -0.76 -3.07
C SER A 21 12.74 -0.90 -4.58
N ARG A 22 12.38 -2.10 -5.04
CA ARG A 22 12.02 -2.38 -6.45
C ARG A 22 10.65 -1.85 -6.86
N ALA A 23 9.78 -1.56 -5.91
CA ALA A 23 8.55 -0.83 -6.19
C ALA A 23 8.85 0.67 -6.35
N LEU A 24 9.72 1.21 -5.50
CA LEU A 24 10.05 2.63 -5.48
C LEU A 24 10.94 3.06 -6.65
N PHE A 25 11.95 2.28 -7.00
CA PHE A 25 12.91 2.57 -8.06
C PHE A 25 13.00 1.45 -9.08
N ASP A 26 13.34 1.83 -10.31
CA ASP A 26 13.72 0.86 -11.33
C ASP A 26 15.10 0.27 -10.99
N LEU A 27 15.12 -1.04 -10.77
CA LEU A 27 16.30 -1.84 -10.47
C LEU A 27 16.40 -3.03 -11.44
N GLY A 28 15.75 -2.93 -12.61
CA GLY A 28 15.63 -4.01 -13.60
C GLY A 28 16.99 -4.51 -14.09
N ASP A 29 17.85 -3.60 -14.53
CA ASP A 29 19.18 -3.94 -15.07
C ASP A 29 20.04 -4.69 -14.05
N SER A 30 19.97 -4.27 -12.79
CA SER A 30 20.72 -4.92 -11.72
C SER A 30 20.11 -6.26 -11.29
N HIS A 31 18.81 -6.46 -11.46
CA HIS A 31 18.20 -7.77 -11.20
C HIS A 31 18.67 -8.81 -12.22
N ALA A 32 18.72 -8.44 -13.50
CA ALA A 32 19.21 -9.32 -14.56
C ALA A 32 20.69 -9.68 -14.33
N LEU A 33 21.50 -8.72 -13.88
CA LEU A 33 22.89 -8.97 -13.50
C LEU A 33 23.01 -9.97 -12.34
N PHE A 34 22.17 -9.84 -11.30
CA PHE A 34 22.15 -10.79 -10.18
C PHE A 34 21.82 -12.22 -10.64
N GLU A 35 20.82 -12.37 -11.52
CA GLU A 35 20.42 -13.68 -12.04
C GLU A 35 21.51 -14.30 -12.94
N ARG A 36 22.26 -13.47 -13.69
CA ARG A 36 23.30 -13.94 -14.62
C ARG A 36 24.65 -14.22 -13.95
N ASP A 37 25.14 -13.28 -13.15
CA ASP A 37 26.53 -13.23 -12.67
C ASP A 37 26.65 -13.36 -11.13
N GLY A 38 25.52 -13.47 -10.43
CA GLY A 38 25.46 -13.72 -8.99
C GLY A 38 25.62 -12.47 -8.12
N LEU A 39 25.67 -12.72 -6.80
CA LEU A 39 25.60 -11.68 -5.78
C LEU A 39 26.82 -10.73 -5.75
N GLU A 40 28.02 -11.24 -6.01
CA GLU A 40 29.24 -10.43 -5.92
C GLU A 40 29.34 -9.43 -7.08
N ALA A 41 29.06 -9.88 -8.32
CA ALA A 41 28.98 -8.99 -9.47
C ALA A 41 27.88 -7.92 -9.30
N TYR A 42 26.72 -8.34 -8.77
CA TYR A 42 25.65 -7.41 -8.39
C TYR A 42 26.12 -6.35 -7.38
N ARG A 43 26.83 -6.76 -6.33
CA ARG A 43 27.34 -5.84 -5.30
C ARG A 43 28.32 -4.83 -5.87
N GLN A 44 29.32 -5.29 -6.61
CA GLN A 44 30.31 -4.42 -7.24
C GLN A 44 29.66 -3.44 -8.21
N PHE A 45 28.67 -3.88 -8.98
CA PHE A 45 27.90 -3.00 -9.84
C PHE A 45 27.16 -1.93 -9.05
N GLN A 46 26.46 -2.28 -7.97
CA GLN A 46 25.73 -1.28 -7.17
C GLN A 46 26.65 -0.25 -6.50
N ILE A 47 27.81 -0.70 -6.02
CA ILE A 47 28.81 0.19 -5.40
C ILE A 47 29.44 1.12 -6.45
N ALA A 48 29.83 0.58 -7.60
CA ALA A 48 30.44 1.38 -8.67
C ALA A 48 29.49 2.45 -9.25
N HIS A 49 28.18 2.24 -9.16
CA HIS A 49 27.15 3.15 -9.64
C HIS A 49 26.40 3.81 -8.47
N GLU A 50 27.01 3.91 -7.27
CA GLU A 50 26.33 4.42 -6.08
C GLU A 50 25.85 5.87 -6.20
N ASP A 51 26.58 6.68 -6.95
CA ASP A 51 26.23 8.09 -7.23
C ASP A 51 25.28 8.26 -8.42
N GLU A 52 24.96 7.17 -9.13
CA GLU A 52 24.02 7.20 -10.23
C GLU A 52 22.58 7.08 -9.75
N VAL A 53 21.84 8.16 -9.96
CA VAL A 53 20.42 8.26 -9.61
C VAL A 53 19.61 7.19 -10.32
N LEU A 54 18.85 6.41 -9.55
CA LEU A 54 17.93 5.40 -10.07
C LEU A 54 16.72 6.05 -10.74
N ALA A 55 16.25 5.43 -11.82
CA ALA A 55 15.01 5.86 -12.46
C ALA A 55 13.79 5.57 -11.54
N PRO A 56 12.71 6.37 -11.64
CA PRO A 56 11.48 6.14 -10.90
C PRO A 56 10.85 4.77 -11.19
N GLY A 57 10.51 4.02 -10.14
CA GLY A 57 9.79 2.74 -10.25
C GLY A 57 8.26 2.91 -10.30
N VAL A 58 7.56 1.78 -10.38
CA VAL A 58 6.09 1.74 -10.52
C VAL A 58 5.32 2.42 -9.39
N ALA A 59 5.86 2.39 -8.16
CA ALA A 59 5.24 3.00 -6.99
C ALA A 59 5.60 4.48 -6.81
N PHE A 60 6.64 4.96 -7.51
CA PHE A 60 7.21 6.29 -7.28
C PHE A 60 6.17 7.42 -7.31
N PRO A 61 5.25 7.50 -8.29
CA PRO A 61 4.24 8.57 -8.31
C PRO A 61 3.27 8.49 -7.12
N LEU A 62 2.95 7.27 -6.66
CA LEU A 62 2.10 7.07 -5.50
C LEU A 62 2.81 7.57 -4.22
N VAL A 63 4.08 7.23 -4.05
CA VAL A 63 4.90 7.68 -2.90
C VAL A 63 5.01 9.19 -2.85
N GLN A 64 5.31 9.84 -3.98
CA GLN A 64 5.36 11.30 -4.05
C GLN A 64 4.02 11.93 -3.63
N LYS A 65 2.91 11.37 -4.12
CA LYS A 65 1.57 11.88 -3.77
C LYS A 65 1.22 11.66 -2.30
N LEU A 66 1.65 10.54 -1.71
CA LEU A 66 1.47 10.25 -0.28
C LEU A 66 2.27 11.22 0.60
N LEU A 67 3.56 11.40 0.31
CA LEU A 67 4.42 12.31 1.06
C LEU A 67 3.95 13.78 0.95
N ARG A 68 3.44 14.18 -0.22
CA ARG A 68 2.82 15.51 -0.42
C ARG A 68 1.63 15.79 0.48
N LEU A 69 0.97 14.76 1.03
CA LEU A 69 -0.13 14.98 1.99
C LEU A 69 0.37 15.63 3.29
N ASN A 70 1.64 15.45 3.64
CA ASN A 70 2.26 16.06 4.81
C ASN A 70 2.49 17.56 4.64
N ALA A 71 2.63 18.07 3.41
CA ALA A 71 2.80 19.51 3.14
C ALA A 71 1.61 20.36 3.65
N ARG A 72 0.43 19.75 3.86
CA ARG A 72 -0.75 20.43 4.42
C ARG A 72 -0.71 20.59 5.94
N ALA A 73 0.15 19.85 6.63
CA ALA A 73 0.34 19.92 8.07
C ALA A 73 1.79 19.54 8.44
N PRO A 74 2.78 20.42 8.19
CA PRO A 74 4.20 20.10 8.39
C PRO A 74 4.56 19.75 9.84
N SER A 75 3.88 20.35 10.82
CA SER A 75 4.08 20.06 12.25
C SER A 75 3.39 18.79 12.74
N ALA A 76 2.56 18.16 11.90
CA ALA A 76 1.83 16.93 12.21
C ALA A 76 1.69 16.09 10.94
N PRO A 77 2.79 15.50 10.44
CA PRO A 77 2.76 14.65 9.26
C PRO A 77 1.74 13.53 9.45
N ARG A 78 1.00 13.20 8.39
CA ARG A 78 -0.09 12.20 8.43
C ARG A 78 0.31 10.87 7.81
N VAL A 79 1.36 10.87 6.99
CA VAL A 79 1.87 9.70 6.31
C VAL A 79 3.36 9.60 6.58
N GLU A 80 3.81 8.40 6.94
CA GLU A 80 5.21 8.05 6.98
C GLU A 80 5.45 6.96 5.94
N VAL A 81 6.50 7.11 5.13
CA VAL A 81 6.91 6.08 4.19
C VAL A 81 8.22 5.48 4.70
N ILE A 82 8.27 4.16 4.79
CA ILE A 82 9.47 3.42 5.13
C ILE A 82 9.90 2.54 3.97
N LEU A 83 11.21 2.45 3.75
CA LEU A 83 11.78 1.61 2.70
C LEU A 83 12.16 0.23 3.27
N LEU A 84 11.73 -0.84 2.63
CA LEU A 84 12.24 -2.20 2.92
C LEU A 84 12.96 -2.74 1.69
N SER A 85 14.22 -3.11 1.83
CA SER A 85 15.02 -3.62 0.73
C SER A 85 15.64 -4.97 1.05
N ARG A 86 15.64 -5.85 0.06
CA ARG A 86 16.45 -7.08 0.07
C ARG A 86 17.92 -6.79 -0.24
N ASN A 87 18.27 -5.57 -0.64
CA ASN A 87 19.65 -5.19 -0.81
C ASN A 87 20.37 -5.21 0.55
N SER A 88 21.70 -5.27 0.48
CA SER A 88 22.55 -5.08 1.65
C SER A 88 22.76 -3.59 1.91
N GLY A 89 23.22 -3.21 3.12
CA GLY A 89 23.41 -1.80 3.47
C GLY A 89 24.43 -1.09 2.58
N ASP A 90 25.50 -1.80 2.22
CA ASP A 90 26.54 -1.40 1.26
C ASP A 90 25.97 -1.07 -0.12
N THR A 91 25.07 -1.90 -0.64
CA THR A 91 24.39 -1.66 -1.93
C THR A 91 23.15 -0.77 -1.81
N GLY A 92 22.83 -0.35 -0.58
CA GLY A 92 21.68 0.49 -0.25
C GLY A 92 21.95 1.98 -0.45
N LEU A 93 23.21 2.40 -0.49
CA LEU A 93 23.60 3.81 -0.65
C LEU A 93 23.03 4.41 -1.93
N ARG A 94 23.10 3.70 -3.06
CA ARG A 94 22.48 4.14 -4.33
C ARG A 94 20.99 4.47 -4.19
N ILE A 95 20.27 3.66 -3.42
CA ILE A 95 18.83 3.88 -3.16
C ILE A 95 18.65 5.14 -2.32
N PHE A 96 19.46 5.35 -1.28
CA PHE A 96 19.41 6.56 -0.46
C PHE A 96 19.79 7.82 -1.24
N ASN A 97 20.84 7.78 -2.06
CA ASN A 97 21.25 8.88 -2.94
C ASN A 97 20.11 9.25 -3.88
N SER A 98 19.41 8.26 -4.42
CA SER A 98 18.22 8.47 -5.24
C SER A 98 17.06 9.11 -4.45
N ILE A 99 16.76 8.61 -3.23
CA ILE A 99 15.75 9.19 -2.34
C ILE A 99 16.04 10.67 -2.06
N GLN A 100 17.31 10.99 -1.76
CA GLN A 100 17.77 12.36 -1.52
C GLN A 100 17.67 13.22 -2.78
N HIS A 101 18.12 12.72 -3.93
CA HIS A 101 18.03 13.43 -5.22
C HIS A 101 16.59 13.83 -5.55
N TYR A 102 15.62 12.95 -5.32
CA TYR A 102 14.20 13.23 -5.57
C TYR A 102 13.49 13.97 -4.42
N GLY A 103 14.21 14.34 -3.35
CA GLY A 103 13.65 15.08 -2.21
C GLY A 103 12.54 14.32 -1.48
N MET A 104 12.64 12.99 -1.40
CA MET A 104 11.65 12.18 -0.68
C MET A 104 12.00 12.10 0.81
N GLU A 105 11.07 12.50 1.68
CA GLU A 105 11.22 12.42 3.14
C GLU A 105 11.02 10.98 3.66
N ILE A 106 11.84 10.04 3.20
CA ILE A 106 11.89 8.66 3.67
C ILE A 106 13.00 8.56 4.71
N VAL A 107 12.61 8.72 5.98
CA VAL A 107 13.53 8.80 7.12
C VAL A 107 13.95 7.43 7.67
N ARG A 108 13.23 6.37 7.31
CA ARG A 108 13.46 5.02 7.83
C ARG A 108 13.58 4.02 6.69
N ALA A 109 14.61 3.20 6.77
CA ALA A 109 14.84 2.11 5.83
C ALA A 109 15.38 0.87 6.56
N ALA A 110 15.09 -0.31 6.01
CA ALA A 110 15.66 -1.58 6.46
C ALA A 110 16.26 -2.32 5.27
N PHE A 111 17.49 -2.83 5.43
CA PHE A 111 18.22 -3.62 4.45
C PHE A 111 18.44 -5.01 5.01
N THR A 112 17.87 -6.01 4.34
CA THR A 112 17.82 -7.38 4.86
C THR A 112 18.88 -8.30 4.26
N SER A 113 19.75 -7.78 3.37
CA SER A 113 20.86 -8.53 2.75
C SER A 113 20.43 -9.88 2.14
N GLY A 114 19.30 -9.87 1.43
CA GLY A 114 18.72 -11.01 0.72
C GLY A 114 17.55 -11.66 1.45
N ALA A 115 17.42 -11.48 2.76
CA ALA A 115 16.32 -12.09 3.52
C ALA A 115 14.96 -11.48 3.14
N PRO A 116 13.85 -12.23 3.22
CA PRO A 116 12.52 -11.70 2.93
C PRO A 116 12.18 -10.45 3.77
N THR A 117 11.55 -9.45 3.16
CA THR A 117 11.23 -8.18 3.81
C THR A 117 9.94 -8.22 4.63
N ALA A 118 9.05 -9.17 4.33
CA ALA A 118 7.72 -9.26 4.94
C ALA A 118 7.76 -9.38 6.48
N SER A 119 8.74 -10.07 7.05
CA SER A 119 8.91 -10.23 8.50
C SER A 119 9.25 -8.92 9.21
N TYR A 120 9.78 -7.92 8.49
CA TYR A 120 10.15 -6.63 9.04
C TYR A 120 9.03 -5.60 9.01
N VAL A 121 7.90 -5.87 8.33
CA VAL A 121 6.80 -4.90 8.23
C VAL A 121 6.18 -4.60 9.61
N ARG A 122 5.84 -5.65 10.39
CA ARG A 122 5.24 -5.48 11.73
C ARG A 122 6.20 -4.84 12.74
N PRO A 123 7.46 -5.28 12.89
CA PRO A 123 8.42 -4.63 13.78
C PRO A 123 8.64 -3.15 13.47
N PHE A 124 8.52 -2.76 12.20
CA PHE A 124 8.61 -1.36 11.79
C PHE A 124 7.28 -0.59 11.97
N GLY A 125 6.24 -1.20 12.53
CA GLY A 125 4.97 -0.53 12.82
C GLY A 125 4.16 -0.18 11.56
N ALA A 126 4.50 -0.71 10.39
CA ALA A 126 3.81 -0.39 9.16
C ALA A 126 2.37 -0.92 9.14
N ASP A 127 1.46 -0.04 8.70
CA ASP A 127 0.03 -0.34 8.51
C ASP A 127 -0.23 -1.05 7.18
N LEU A 128 0.55 -0.72 6.15
CA LEU A 128 0.36 -1.18 4.78
C LEU A 128 1.71 -1.47 4.13
N PHE A 129 1.85 -2.63 3.50
CA PHE A 129 3.02 -2.99 2.69
C PHE A 129 2.70 -2.98 1.19
N LEU A 130 3.51 -2.27 0.41
CA LEU A 130 3.38 -2.17 -1.03
C LEU A 130 4.65 -2.70 -1.72
N SER A 131 4.46 -3.62 -2.68
CA SER A 131 5.57 -4.19 -3.44
C SER A 131 5.19 -4.43 -4.89
N ALA A 132 6.18 -4.41 -5.80
CA ALA A 132 5.99 -4.88 -7.17
C ALA A 132 6.03 -6.41 -7.29
N HIS A 133 6.45 -7.13 -6.23
CA HIS A 133 6.57 -8.59 -6.22
C HIS A 133 5.40 -9.24 -5.47
N ALA A 134 4.58 -9.99 -6.20
CA ALA A 134 3.39 -10.66 -5.65
C ALA A 134 3.73 -11.66 -4.52
N GLU A 135 4.88 -12.34 -4.60
CA GLU A 135 5.31 -13.27 -3.54
C GLU A 135 5.60 -12.59 -2.20
N ASP A 136 6.20 -11.39 -2.23
CA ASP A 136 6.44 -10.60 -1.02
C ASP A 136 5.12 -10.16 -0.38
N VAL A 137 4.16 -9.78 -1.22
CA VAL A 137 2.80 -9.41 -0.79
C VAL A 137 2.09 -10.61 -0.18
N ALA A 138 2.12 -11.77 -0.84
CA ALA A 138 1.53 -13.00 -0.32
C ALA A 138 2.15 -13.42 1.03
N ARG A 139 3.46 -13.26 1.21
CA ARG A 139 4.14 -13.48 2.50
C ARG A 139 3.65 -12.52 3.58
N ALA A 140 3.54 -11.22 3.26
CA ALA A 140 3.04 -10.22 4.19
C ALA A 140 1.58 -10.49 4.61
N LEU A 141 0.72 -10.84 3.65
CA LEU A 141 -0.67 -11.22 3.91
C LEU A 141 -0.77 -12.44 4.83
N ARG A 142 0.01 -13.50 4.59
CA ARG A 142 0.07 -14.68 5.47
C ARG A 142 0.57 -14.35 6.87
N ALA A 143 1.44 -13.35 7.01
CA ALA A 143 1.89 -12.82 8.29
C ALA A 143 0.86 -11.87 8.95
N GLY A 144 -0.34 -11.73 8.38
CA GLY A 144 -1.42 -10.88 8.89
C GLY A 144 -1.11 -9.38 8.78
N VAL A 145 -0.36 -8.98 7.76
CA VAL A 145 -0.07 -7.58 7.43
C VAL A 145 -0.89 -7.19 6.22
N ALA A 146 -1.54 -6.02 6.26
CA ALA A 146 -2.22 -5.51 5.07
C ALA A 146 -1.17 -5.21 3.99
N ALA A 147 -1.32 -5.81 2.81
CA ALA A 147 -0.36 -5.67 1.74
C ALA A 147 -1.02 -5.68 0.36
N ALA A 148 -0.40 -5.01 -0.61
CA ALA A 148 -0.88 -4.97 -1.99
C ALA A 148 0.26 -4.96 -3.01
N THR A 149 0.01 -5.62 -4.14
CA THR A 149 0.92 -5.59 -5.29
C THR A 149 0.67 -4.32 -6.10
N ILE A 150 1.71 -3.57 -6.40
CA ILE A 150 1.64 -2.43 -7.32
C ILE A 150 1.94 -2.95 -8.72
N LEU A 151 0.96 -2.80 -9.61
CA LEU A 151 1.09 -3.18 -11.00
C LEU A 151 1.58 -1.99 -11.84
N PRO A 152 2.40 -2.22 -12.88
CA PRO A 152 2.72 -1.19 -13.85
C PRO A 152 1.44 -0.65 -14.49
N SER A 153 1.32 0.67 -14.62
CA SER A 153 0.20 1.27 -15.33
C SER A 153 0.54 1.42 -16.82
N ALA A 154 -0.34 0.93 -17.69
CA ALA A 154 -0.26 1.20 -19.13
C ALA A 154 -0.80 2.59 -19.50
N ALA A 155 -1.42 3.30 -18.55
CA ALA A 155 -1.99 4.62 -18.79
C ALA A 155 -0.90 5.70 -18.75
N ALA A 156 -1.01 6.69 -19.63
CA ALA A 156 -0.17 7.88 -19.59
C ALA A 156 -0.18 8.46 -18.17
N GLN A 157 1.00 8.71 -17.61
CA GLN A 157 1.13 9.36 -16.30
C GLN A 157 0.54 10.76 -16.41
N GLU A 158 -0.72 10.92 -16.00
CA GLU A 158 -1.25 12.27 -15.81
C GLU A 158 -0.48 12.92 -14.66
N ASN A 159 0.12 14.08 -14.94
CA ASN A 159 0.84 14.94 -13.99
C ASN A 159 -0.05 15.54 -12.89
N SER A 160 -1.20 14.94 -12.61
CA SER A 160 -2.10 15.35 -11.55
C SER A 160 -1.45 15.13 -10.19
N GLN A 161 -1.40 16.21 -9.41
CA GLN A 161 -0.94 16.22 -8.02
C GLN A 161 -1.92 15.55 -7.05
N GLN A 162 -3.08 15.12 -7.55
CA GLN A 162 -4.13 14.50 -6.74
C GLN A 162 -3.87 13.01 -6.53
N LEU A 163 -3.95 12.57 -5.27
CA LEU A 163 -4.12 11.15 -4.93
C LEU A 163 -5.61 10.78 -5.06
N ARG A 164 -5.92 9.83 -5.94
CA ARG A 164 -7.26 9.27 -6.13
C ARG A 164 -7.23 7.82 -5.65
N ILE A 165 -8.08 7.50 -4.67
CA ILE A 165 -8.24 6.15 -4.14
C ILE A 165 -9.67 5.73 -4.44
N ALA A 166 -9.82 4.65 -5.21
CA ALA A 166 -11.09 3.97 -5.38
C ALA A 166 -11.15 2.82 -4.37
N PHE A 167 -12.27 2.69 -3.68
CA PHE A 167 -12.54 1.55 -2.84
C PHE A 167 -13.63 0.74 -3.52
N ASP A 168 -13.34 -0.51 -3.81
CA ASP A 168 -14.38 -1.46 -4.14
C ASP A 168 -15.14 -1.76 -2.85
N GLY A 169 -16.34 -1.20 -2.71
CA GLY A 169 -17.02 -1.18 -1.42
C GLY A 169 -17.58 -2.55 -1.02
N ASP A 170 -17.64 -3.49 -1.96
CA ASP A 170 -18.14 -4.86 -1.76
C ASP A 170 -17.28 -5.67 -0.78
N ALA A 171 -15.96 -5.66 -0.94
CA ALA A 171 -15.05 -6.43 -0.08
C ALA A 171 -14.73 -5.78 1.29
N VAL A 172 -15.16 -4.52 1.49
CA VAL A 172 -14.61 -3.63 2.52
C VAL A 172 -15.70 -3.10 3.45
N LEU A 173 -16.87 -2.74 2.94
CA LEU A 173 -17.93 -2.08 3.73
C LEU A 173 -19.17 -2.96 3.91
N PHE A 174 -19.35 -3.98 3.08
CA PHE A 174 -20.58 -4.75 2.97
C PHE A 174 -20.29 -6.26 3.04
N GLY A 175 -21.33 -7.06 3.30
CA GLY A 175 -21.25 -8.51 3.44
C GLY A 175 -20.84 -9.21 2.16
N GLU A 176 -20.26 -10.41 2.30
CA GLU A 176 -19.76 -11.27 1.21
C GLU A 176 -20.88 -11.85 0.31
N GLU A 177 -22.14 -11.51 0.53
CA GLU A 177 -23.29 -12.11 -0.18
C GLU A 177 -23.27 -11.80 -1.68
N GLY A 178 -22.90 -10.58 -2.07
CA GLY A 178 -22.76 -10.21 -3.48
C GLY A 178 -21.62 -10.95 -4.18
N GLU A 179 -20.49 -11.07 -3.49
CA GLU A 179 -19.29 -11.78 -3.95
C GLU A 179 -19.57 -13.28 -4.14
N ARG A 180 -20.30 -13.89 -3.20
CA ARG A 180 -20.68 -15.30 -3.24
C ARG A 180 -21.59 -15.59 -4.43
N ILE A 181 -22.61 -14.77 -4.66
CA ILE A 181 -23.52 -14.93 -5.79
C ILE A 181 -22.78 -14.74 -7.12
N SER A 182 -21.90 -13.75 -7.23
CA SER A 182 -21.09 -13.55 -8.43
C SER A 182 -20.15 -14.73 -8.69
N SER A 183 -19.54 -15.28 -7.64
CA SER A 183 -18.58 -16.39 -7.76
C SER A 183 -19.25 -17.74 -8.03
N GLU A 184 -20.41 -18.02 -7.42
CA GLU A 184 -21.13 -19.29 -7.56
C GLU A 184 -22.06 -19.32 -8.76
N GLN A 185 -22.67 -18.18 -9.12
CA GLN A 185 -23.81 -18.12 -10.06
C GLN A 185 -23.60 -17.11 -11.21
N GLY A 186 -22.47 -16.42 -11.23
CA GLY A 186 -22.09 -15.51 -12.30
C GLY A 186 -22.73 -14.11 -12.22
N LEU A 187 -22.28 -13.23 -13.13
CA LEU A 187 -22.58 -11.80 -13.10
C LEU A 187 -24.06 -11.47 -13.35
N GLU A 188 -24.77 -12.26 -14.16
CA GLU A 188 -26.20 -12.06 -14.43
C GLU A 188 -27.06 -12.30 -13.18
N ALA A 189 -26.74 -13.36 -12.42
CA ALA A 189 -27.39 -13.68 -11.16
C ALA A 189 -27.13 -12.59 -10.12
N PHE A 190 -25.91 -12.05 -10.06
CA PHE A 190 -25.58 -10.90 -9.20
C PHE A 190 -26.42 -9.67 -9.55
N HIS A 191 -26.51 -9.31 -10.83
CA HIS A 191 -27.32 -8.16 -11.25
C HIS A 191 -28.81 -8.34 -10.94
N GLN A 192 -29.33 -9.56 -11.07
CA GLN A 192 -30.73 -9.85 -10.75
C GLN A 192 -30.97 -9.74 -9.24
N HIS A 193 -30.09 -10.34 -8.43
CA HIS A 193 -30.13 -10.26 -6.98
C HIS A 193 -30.05 -8.80 -6.47
N GLU A 194 -29.17 -7.97 -7.05
CA GLU A 194 -29.07 -6.55 -6.70
C GLU A 194 -30.30 -5.72 -7.07
N ARG A 195 -30.97 -6.07 -8.18
CA ARG A 195 -32.24 -5.42 -8.59
C ARG A 195 -33.39 -5.80 -7.67
N GLU A 196 -33.52 -7.08 -7.34
CA GLU A 196 -34.61 -7.59 -6.49
C GLU A 196 -34.52 -7.07 -5.06
N ARG A 197 -33.30 -7.00 -4.51
CA ARG A 197 -33.06 -6.56 -3.13
C ARG A 197 -32.70 -5.07 -2.99
N GLN A 198 -32.98 -4.25 -4.02
CA GLN A 198 -32.62 -2.83 -4.04
C GLN A 198 -33.15 -1.98 -2.86
N MET A 199 -34.20 -2.46 -2.18
CA MET A 199 -34.81 -1.82 -1.02
C MET A 199 -34.24 -2.29 0.32
N GLU A 200 -33.48 -3.39 0.31
CA GLU A 200 -32.88 -3.98 1.49
C GLU A 200 -31.47 -3.42 1.72
N PRO A 201 -31.13 -2.99 2.95
CA PRO A 201 -29.75 -2.62 3.28
C PRO A 201 -28.79 -3.80 3.05
N LEU A 202 -27.56 -3.51 2.60
CA LEU A 202 -26.50 -4.52 2.57
C LEU A 202 -26.15 -4.94 3.99
N GLU A 203 -25.86 -6.23 4.19
CA GLU A 203 -25.31 -6.73 5.44
C GLU A 203 -23.93 -6.11 5.71
N GLY A 204 -23.52 -6.05 6.97
CA GLY A 204 -22.19 -5.58 7.34
C GLY A 204 -21.12 -6.65 7.06
N GLY A 205 -20.06 -6.27 6.34
CA GLY A 205 -18.92 -7.17 6.12
C GLY A 205 -18.18 -7.51 7.41
N ARG A 206 -17.43 -8.64 7.41
CA ARG A 206 -16.62 -9.13 8.54
C ARG A 206 -15.67 -8.06 9.11
N SER A 207 -15.24 -7.13 8.27
CA SER A 207 -14.36 -6.02 8.63
C SER A 207 -15.05 -4.88 9.39
N ALA A 208 -16.38 -4.88 9.58
CA ALA A 208 -17.06 -3.90 10.43
C ALA A 208 -16.56 -3.94 11.90
N VAL A 209 -15.99 -5.07 12.34
CA VAL A 209 -15.48 -5.28 13.72
C VAL A 209 -13.94 -5.22 13.82
N SER A 210 -13.18 -5.37 12.73
CA SER A 210 -11.70 -5.34 12.74
C SER A 210 -11.05 -4.19 11.96
N TRP A 211 -11.83 -3.17 11.58
CA TRP A 211 -11.37 -1.89 11.04
C TRP A 211 -10.82 -0.82 12.03
N PRO A 212 -10.35 -1.07 13.28
CA PRO A 212 -9.84 0.03 14.10
C PRO A 212 -8.70 0.82 13.45
N ARG A 213 -7.78 0.18 12.70
CA ARG A 213 -6.61 0.89 12.12
C ARG A 213 -6.86 1.61 10.79
N CYS A 214 -7.65 1.09 9.85
CA CYS A 214 -8.02 1.87 8.65
C CYS A 214 -9.09 2.95 8.94
N SER A 215 -9.66 2.99 10.16
CA SER A 215 -10.52 4.11 10.59
C SER A 215 -9.71 5.42 10.70
N ALA A 216 -8.39 5.32 10.89
CA ALA A 216 -7.43 6.40 10.71
C ALA A 216 -7.62 7.09 9.36
N CYS A 217 -7.61 6.34 8.26
CA CYS A 217 -7.75 6.89 6.91
C CYS A 217 -9.11 7.58 6.71
N ARG A 218 -10.19 7.02 7.29
CA ARG A 218 -11.57 7.54 7.19
C ARG A 218 -11.85 8.75 8.10
N ARG A 219 -11.21 8.87 9.27
CA ARG A 219 -11.29 10.03 10.17
C ARG A 219 -10.33 11.15 9.75
N ARG A 220 -9.17 10.83 9.16
CA ARG A 220 -8.08 11.78 8.84
C ARG A 220 -8.20 12.44 7.47
N PHE A 221 -8.81 11.77 6.49
CA PHE A 221 -9.08 12.33 5.17
C PHE A 221 -10.59 12.45 4.99
N ARG A 222 -11.09 13.66 4.69
CA ARG A 222 -12.47 13.84 4.18
C ARG A 222 -12.43 13.74 2.64
N PRO A 223 -12.62 12.55 2.04
CA PRO A 223 -12.67 12.43 0.60
C PRO A 223 -13.90 13.15 0.04
N ARG A 224 -13.71 13.95 -1.01
CA ARG A 224 -14.80 14.34 -1.91
C ARG A 224 -15.13 13.12 -2.78
N ILE A 225 -16.06 12.29 -2.31
CA ILE A 225 -16.54 11.12 -3.07
C ILE A 225 -17.41 11.65 -4.22
N ARG A 226 -17.00 11.39 -5.47
CA ARG A 226 -17.88 11.55 -6.64
C ARG A 226 -18.61 10.22 -6.89
N HIS A 227 -19.89 10.28 -7.20
CA HIS A 227 -20.82 9.15 -7.07
C HIS A 227 -21.09 8.45 -8.41
N CYS A 228 -21.26 7.13 -8.35
CA CYS A 228 -21.79 6.29 -9.44
C CYS A 228 -23.21 5.84 -9.06
N ALA A 229 -24.15 5.80 -10.02
CA ALA A 229 -25.59 5.65 -9.77
C ALA A 229 -26.12 4.23 -10.02
N SER A 230 -25.59 3.22 -9.31
CA SER A 230 -26.04 1.81 -9.44
C SER A 230 -27.08 1.39 -8.37
N PRO A 231 -27.89 0.34 -8.59
CA PRO A 231 -28.81 -0.22 -7.57
C PRO A 231 -28.10 -0.58 -6.25
N TRP A 232 -26.94 -1.20 -6.34
CA TRP A 232 -26.05 -1.49 -5.21
C TRP A 232 -25.69 -0.24 -4.39
N SER A 233 -25.39 0.88 -5.06
CA SER A 233 -25.09 2.17 -4.39
C SER A 233 -26.27 2.72 -3.56
N ARG A 234 -27.51 2.34 -3.90
CA ARG A 234 -28.73 2.73 -3.15
C ARG A 234 -28.87 1.92 -1.86
N ARG A 235 -28.59 0.61 -1.91
CA ARG A 235 -28.60 -0.28 -0.73
C ARG A 235 -27.51 0.13 0.27
N ALA A 236 -26.30 0.42 -0.24
CA ALA A 236 -25.19 0.99 0.53
C ALA A 236 -25.55 2.29 1.27
N ARG A 237 -26.39 3.15 0.67
CA ARG A 237 -26.86 4.42 1.26
C ARG A 237 -27.83 4.18 2.43
N ARG A 238 -28.77 3.25 2.29
CA ARG A 238 -29.81 2.99 3.30
C ARG A 238 -29.23 2.44 4.61
N ARG A 239 -28.11 1.71 4.55
CA ARG A 239 -27.37 1.30 5.75
C ARG A 239 -26.80 2.48 6.55
N ARG A 240 -26.33 3.54 5.88
CA ARG A 240 -25.81 4.75 6.57
C ARG A 240 -26.87 5.56 7.31
N THR A 241 -28.13 5.45 6.94
CA THR A 241 -29.24 6.15 7.60
C THR A 241 -29.86 5.33 8.74
N SER A 242 -29.45 4.08 8.90
CA SER A 242 -30.00 3.13 9.90
C SER A 242 -28.98 2.72 10.98
N ALA A 243 -27.78 3.30 10.94
CA ALA A 243 -26.70 3.14 11.94
C ALA A 243 -26.30 4.53 12.46
#